data_AF-A0A2R7KMG9-F1
#
_entry.id   AF-A0A2R7KMG9-F1
#
_cell.length_a   1.000
_cell.length_b   1.000
_cell.length_c   1.000
_cell.angle_alpha   90.00
_cell.angle_beta   90.00
_cell.angle_gamma   90.00
#
_symmetry.space_group_name_H-M   'P 1'
#
loop_
_entity.id
_entity.type
_entity.pdbx_description
1 polymer ?
#
loop_
_entity_poly.entity_id
_entity_poly.type
_entity_poly.pdbx_seq_one_letter_code
_entity_poly.pdbx_strand_id
1 'polypeptide(L)'
;MKKVVLFLTMCLMAFPVRADEGMWFLMFIERLNHRDMEKMGLQLTAEEIYSINHHSLKDAIVQFNGGCTAEIVSKEGLVLTNHHCGYDAIAELSTAEQNYLKDGFWAKQRSAEMKPKSLYVRFFVRMDDVSKRILSKVNDKMTETERNKAIQQEIALIEKENNEGGKYTVSVRPFFQGNEYYYFVYQDYTDVRLVGTPPESVGKFGGDTDNWEWPRQTGDFSMFRVYADKDGN
;
A
#
# COMPACT_ATOMS: atom_id res chain seq x y z
N MET A 1 0.26 -26.95 48.25
CA MET A 1 0.17 -27.35 46.82
C MET A 1 -0.52 -26.30 45.97
N LYS A 2 -1.80 -25.94 46.18
CA LYS A 2 -2.51 -24.92 45.37
C LYS A 2 -1.81 -23.55 45.28
N LYS A 3 -1.26 -23.04 46.39
CA LYS A 3 -0.50 -21.77 46.41
C LYS A 3 0.84 -21.82 45.66
N VAL A 4 1.49 -22.99 45.67
CA VAL A 4 2.77 -23.23 44.95
C VAL A 4 2.51 -23.32 43.46
N VAL A 5 1.45 -24.02 43.06
CA VAL A 5 1.01 -24.08 41.66
C VAL A 5 0.64 -22.68 41.15
N LEU A 6 -0.16 -21.91 41.91
CA LEU A 6 -0.54 -20.54 41.52
C LEU A 6 0.67 -19.61 41.36
N PHE A 7 1.64 -19.69 42.26
CA PHE A 7 2.88 -18.92 42.19
C PHE A 7 3.72 -19.30 40.95
N LEU A 8 3.86 -20.59 40.66
CA LEU A 8 4.55 -21.07 39.46
C LEU A 8 3.86 -20.64 38.16
N THR A 9 2.53 -20.68 38.10
CA THR A 9 1.77 -20.19 36.93
C THR A 9 1.95 -18.69 36.72
N MET A 10 2.02 -17.91 37.82
CA MET A 10 2.23 -16.46 37.74
C MET A 10 3.65 -16.10 37.31
N CYS A 11 4.67 -16.86 37.75
CA CYS A 11 6.04 -16.71 37.28
C CYS A 11 6.21 -17.09 35.80
N LEU A 12 5.48 -18.09 35.30
CA LEU A 12 5.48 -18.48 33.88
C LEU A 12 4.82 -17.44 32.96
N MET A 13 3.92 -16.60 33.47
CA MET A 13 3.31 -15.49 32.73
C MET A 13 4.14 -14.19 32.76
N ALA A 14 5.28 -14.17 33.47
CA ALA A 14 6.10 -12.97 33.63
C ALA A 14 7.20 -12.82 32.57
N PHE A 15 7.26 -13.69 31.55
CA PHE A 15 8.21 -13.52 30.46
C PHE A 15 7.77 -12.35 29.57
N PRO A 16 8.62 -11.33 29.37
CA PRO A 16 8.31 -10.25 28.45
C PRO A 16 8.30 -10.81 27.03
N VAL A 17 7.12 -10.83 26.41
CA VAL A 17 7.00 -11.06 24.97
C VAL A 17 7.37 -9.75 24.29
N ARG A 18 8.40 -9.78 23.43
CA ARG A 18 8.80 -8.64 22.59
C ARG A 18 8.49 -8.97 21.13
N ALA A 19 7.87 -8.03 20.44
CA ALA A 19 7.70 -8.05 19.00
C ALA A 19 8.55 -6.91 18.44
N ASP A 20 9.66 -7.25 17.78
CA ASP A 20 10.52 -6.27 17.11
C ASP A 20 10.02 -5.96 15.69
N GLU A 21 9.29 -6.90 15.07
CA GLU A 21 8.69 -6.76 13.73
C GLU A 21 7.28 -6.11 13.78
N GLY A 22 6.86 -5.50 12.68
CA GLY A 22 5.51 -4.94 12.54
C GLY A 22 5.31 -4.10 11.28
N MET A 23 4.06 -3.97 10.83
CA MET A 23 3.65 -2.99 9.84
C MET A 23 3.21 -1.72 10.56
N TRP A 24 4.10 -0.73 10.60
CA TRP A 24 3.92 0.47 11.41
C TRP A 24 3.11 1.53 10.69
N PHE A 25 2.23 2.19 11.45
CA PHE A 25 1.38 3.22 10.90
C PHE A 25 2.14 4.55 10.80
N LEU A 26 2.20 5.13 9.60
CA LEU A 26 3.05 6.29 9.30
C LEU A 26 2.77 7.51 10.18
N MET A 27 1.52 7.73 10.60
CA MET A 27 1.17 8.82 11.54
C MET A 27 1.88 8.72 12.89
N PHE A 28 2.40 7.55 13.24
CA PHE A 28 3.06 7.31 14.53
C PHE A 28 4.56 7.06 14.39
N ILE A 29 5.14 7.26 13.20
CA ILE A 29 6.54 6.91 12.93
C ILE A 29 7.52 7.61 13.88
N GLU A 30 7.33 8.91 14.13
CA GLU A 30 8.14 9.70 15.05
C GLU A 30 8.08 9.14 16.49
N ARG A 31 6.88 8.81 16.95
CA ARG A 31 6.64 8.35 18.33
C ARG A 31 7.08 6.91 18.58
N LEU A 32 6.88 6.03 17.60
CA LEU A 32 6.96 4.57 17.83
C LEU A 32 8.25 3.94 17.30
N ASN A 33 8.81 4.44 16.20
CA ASN A 33 9.81 3.66 15.44
C ASN A 33 11.09 4.42 15.15
N HIS A 34 11.00 5.73 14.96
CA HIS A 34 12.10 6.53 14.44
C HIS A 34 13.39 6.37 15.25
N ARG A 35 13.32 6.41 16.58
CA ARG A 35 14.49 6.20 17.46
C ARG A 35 15.18 4.85 17.25
N ASP A 36 14.41 3.79 17.00
CA ASP A 36 15.00 2.46 16.78
C ASP A 36 15.53 2.34 15.35
N MET A 37 14.89 2.97 14.36
CA MET A 37 15.42 3.10 13.00
C MET A 37 16.75 3.86 12.95
N GLU A 38 16.89 4.97 13.70
CA GLU A 38 18.14 5.72 13.83
C GLU A 38 19.26 4.88 14.44
N LYS A 39 18.98 4.11 15.49
CA LYS A 39 19.96 3.16 16.07
C LYS A 39 20.43 2.12 15.07
N MET A 40 19.59 1.76 14.10
CA MET A 40 19.92 0.84 13.01
C MET A 40 20.64 1.55 11.84
N GLY A 41 20.86 2.86 11.91
CA GLY A 41 21.63 3.64 10.94
C GLY A 41 20.79 4.46 9.96
N LEU A 42 19.48 4.56 10.14
CA LEU A 42 18.65 5.47 9.35
C LEU A 42 19.09 6.93 9.57
N GLN A 43 19.26 7.67 8.47
CA GLN A 43 19.63 9.10 8.49
C GLN A 43 18.48 10.03 8.11
N LEU A 44 17.35 9.48 7.69
CA LEU A 44 16.14 10.24 7.40
C LEU A 44 15.41 10.62 8.68
N THR A 45 14.88 11.82 8.72
CA THR A 45 13.93 12.28 9.72
C THR A 45 12.56 11.63 9.52
N ALA A 46 11.72 11.66 10.57
CA ALA A 46 10.34 11.21 10.48
C ALA A 46 9.55 11.99 9.40
N GLU A 47 9.77 13.30 9.27
CA GLU A 47 9.09 14.14 8.29
C GLU A 47 9.52 13.85 6.85
N GLU A 48 10.79 13.48 6.61
CA GLU A 48 11.26 13.04 5.30
C GLU A 48 10.62 11.71 4.87
N ILE A 49 10.19 10.88 5.82
CA ILE A 49 9.45 9.64 5.52
C ILE A 49 7.97 9.92 5.30
N TYR A 50 7.34 10.65 6.22
CA TYR A 50 5.93 11.00 6.17
C TYR A 50 5.69 12.43 6.67
N SER A 51 5.15 13.27 5.80
CA SER A 51 4.60 14.57 6.16
C SER A 51 3.31 14.85 5.41
N ILE A 52 2.38 15.56 6.05
CA ILE A 52 1.18 16.11 5.42
C ILE A 52 1.39 17.55 4.91
N ASN A 53 2.43 18.23 5.41
CA ASN A 53 2.68 19.65 5.17
C ASN A 53 3.74 19.89 4.08
N HIS A 54 4.61 18.91 3.84
CA HIS A 54 5.72 19.00 2.90
C HIS A 54 5.87 17.69 2.13
N HIS A 55 6.65 17.73 1.05
CA HIS A 55 7.00 16.52 0.32
C HIS A 55 7.80 15.54 1.19
N SER A 56 7.47 14.25 1.07
CA SER A 56 8.13 13.16 1.81
C SER A 56 8.19 11.89 0.96
N LEU A 57 8.88 10.85 1.42
CA LEU A 57 8.96 9.56 0.71
C LEU A 57 7.58 8.98 0.38
N LYS A 58 6.56 9.23 1.21
CA LYS A 58 5.18 8.79 0.94
C LYS A 58 4.70 9.16 -0.47
N ASP A 59 5.13 10.31 -1.00
CA ASP A 59 4.65 10.84 -2.28
C ASP A 59 5.18 10.06 -3.49
N ALA A 60 6.27 9.29 -3.28
CA ALA A 60 6.86 8.43 -4.28
C ALA A 60 6.42 6.96 -4.15
N ILE A 61 5.75 6.57 -3.06
CA ILE A 61 5.26 5.20 -2.84
C ILE A 61 3.77 5.14 -3.17
N VAL A 62 3.40 4.28 -4.12
CA VAL A 62 2.05 4.23 -4.68
C VAL A 62 1.46 2.83 -4.61
N GLN A 63 0.14 2.75 -4.50
CA GLN A 63 -0.58 1.49 -4.67
C GLN A 63 -0.75 1.22 -6.17
N PHE A 64 -0.33 0.04 -6.61
CA PHE A 64 -0.40 -0.40 -8.00
C PHE A 64 -1.56 -1.38 -8.17
N ASN A 65 -2.54 -1.00 -8.98
CA ASN A 65 -3.70 -1.82 -9.33
C ASN A 65 -4.48 -2.42 -8.14
N GLY A 66 -4.47 -1.75 -6.98
CA GLY A 66 -5.20 -2.17 -5.78
C GLY A 66 -4.59 -3.31 -4.96
N GLY A 67 -3.64 -4.08 -5.51
CA GLY A 67 -3.07 -5.27 -4.86
C GLY A 67 -1.55 -5.25 -4.66
N CYS A 68 -0.84 -4.37 -5.35
CA CYS A 68 0.62 -4.27 -5.28
C CYS A 68 1.08 -2.90 -4.78
N THR A 69 2.38 -2.81 -4.49
CA THR A 69 3.09 -1.54 -4.26
C THR A 69 3.96 -1.24 -5.47
N ALA A 70 4.20 0.04 -5.71
CA ALA A 70 5.16 0.51 -6.69
C ALA A 70 5.78 1.82 -6.22
N GLU A 71 6.81 2.27 -6.92
CA GLU A 71 7.53 3.50 -6.60
C GLU A 71 7.76 4.37 -7.83
N ILE A 72 7.67 5.69 -7.64
CA ILE A 72 8.00 6.69 -8.64
C ILE A 72 9.50 6.93 -8.61
N VAL A 73 10.17 6.63 -9.73
CA VAL A 73 11.63 6.69 -9.87
C VAL A 73 12.09 7.77 -10.85
N SER A 74 11.18 8.61 -11.33
CA SER A 74 11.54 9.79 -12.14
C SER A 74 10.54 10.93 -11.99
N LYS A 75 11.00 12.16 -12.25
CA LYS A 75 10.16 13.37 -12.33
C LYS A 75 9.08 13.33 -13.42
N GLU A 76 9.13 12.34 -14.31
CA GLU A 76 8.19 12.19 -15.42
C GLU A 76 7.29 10.95 -15.26
N GLY A 77 7.04 10.54 -14.01
CA GLY A 77 6.04 9.53 -13.66
C GLY A 77 6.42 8.09 -13.96
N LEU A 78 7.70 7.79 -14.20
CA LEU A 78 8.20 6.41 -14.32
C LEU A 78 7.96 5.65 -13.01
N VAL A 79 7.29 4.52 -13.10
CA VAL A 79 6.90 3.62 -12.02
C VAL A 79 7.73 2.35 -12.11
N LEU A 80 8.30 1.90 -11.01
CA LEU A 80 8.88 0.57 -10.86
C LEU A 80 7.97 -0.28 -9.96
N THR A 81 7.68 -1.51 -10.37
CA THR A 81 6.96 -2.52 -9.57
C THR A 81 7.48 -3.90 -9.94
N ASN A 82 6.96 -4.96 -9.33
CA ASN A 82 7.37 -6.32 -9.66
C ASN A 82 6.84 -6.77 -11.04
N HIS A 83 7.52 -7.72 -11.68
CA HIS A 83 7.05 -8.36 -12.91
C HIS A 83 5.70 -9.04 -12.67
N HIS A 84 5.56 -9.76 -11.56
CA HIS A 84 4.31 -10.43 -11.21
C HIS A 84 3.16 -9.44 -10.93
N CYS A 85 3.45 -8.23 -10.44
CA CYS A 85 2.46 -7.17 -10.25
C CYS A 85 1.95 -6.59 -11.57
N GLY A 86 2.83 -6.47 -12.57
CA GLY A 86 2.48 -6.04 -13.93
C GLY A 86 1.93 -7.17 -14.81
N TYR A 87 1.94 -8.41 -14.35
CA TYR A 87 1.75 -9.61 -15.18
C TYR A 87 0.43 -9.59 -15.95
N ASP A 88 -0.68 -9.30 -15.27
CA ASP A 88 -2.01 -9.25 -15.90
C ASP A 88 -2.09 -8.18 -16.99
N ALA A 89 -1.49 -7.02 -16.76
CA ALA A 89 -1.43 -5.93 -17.73
C ALA A 89 -0.54 -6.28 -18.93
N ILE A 90 0.60 -6.94 -18.70
CA ILE A 90 1.50 -7.40 -19.76
C ILE A 90 0.83 -8.52 -20.59
N ALA A 91 0.14 -9.45 -19.93
CA ALA A 91 -0.63 -10.52 -20.56
C ALA A 91 -1.76 -9.95 -21.42
N GLU A 92 -2.50 -8.97 -20.92
CA GLU A 92 -3.56 -8.27 -21.66
C GLU A 92 -3.05 -7.63 -22.94
N LEU A 93 -1.85 -7.04 -22.89
CA LEU A 93 -1.22 -6.38 -24.03
C LEU A 93 -0.56 -7.34 -25.02
N SER A 94 -0.31 -8.58 -24.62
CA SER A 94 0.38 -9.58 -25.44
C SER A 94 -0.56 -10.23 -26.46
N THR A 95 -0.02 -10.61 -27.62
CA THR A 95 -0.69 -11.47 -28.60
C THR A 95 0.13 -12.74 -28.87
N ALA A 96 -0.41 -13.65 -29.69
CA ALA A 96 0.34 -14.83 -30.12
C ALA A 96 1.60 -14.46 -30.93
N GLU A 97 1.50 -13.40 -31.75
CA GLU A 97 2.59 -12.87 -32.57
C GLU A 97 3.54 -11.97 -31.79
N GLN A 98 3.04 -11.24 -30.79
CA GLN A 98 3.80 -10.32 -29.95
C GLN A 98 3.63 -10.70 -28.48
N ASN A 99 4.39 -11.70 -28.05
CA ASN A 99 4.28 -12.25 -26.70
C ASN A 99 5.26 -11.55 -25.75
N TYR A 100 4.81 -10.46 -25.12
CA TYR A 100 5.63 -9.65 -24.23
C TYR A 100 5.96 -10.34 -22.90
N LEU A 101 5.15 -11.31 -22.47
CA LEU A 101 5.52 -12.17 -21.34
C LEU A 101 6.76 -13.00 -21.67
N LYS A 102 6.77 -13.66 -22.84
CA LYS A 102 7.87 -14.54 -23.24
C LYS A 102 9.13 -13.77 -23.59
N ASP A 103 8.99 -12.73 -24.41
CA ASP A 103 10.13 -12.07 -25.07
C ASP A 103 10.54 -10.75 -24.38
N GLY A 104 9.75 -10.29 -23.42
CA GLY A 104 9.91 -8.98 -22.79
C GLY A 104 9.41 -7.84 -23.69
N PHE A 105 9.46 -6.62 -23.17
CA PHE A 105 9.07 -5.42 -23.90
C PHE A 105 9.89 -4.22 -23.41
N TRP A 106 10.25 -3.31 -24.31
CA TRP A 106 10.94 -2.06 -23.98
C TRP A 106 10.55 -0.95 -24.94
N ALA A 107 9.74 0.01 -24.47
CA ALA A 107 9.34 1.17 -25.24
C ALA A 107 10.57 2.08 -25.50
N LYS A 108 10.95 2.24 -26.77
CA LYS A 108 12.07 3.13 -27.16
C LYS A 108 11.74 4.61 -27.02
N GLN A 109 10.46 4.95 -26.96
CA GLN A 109 9.94 6.31 -26.88
C GLN A 109 8.53 6.32 -26.28
N ARG A 110 8.10 7.46 -25.75
CA ARG A 110 6.80 7.62 -25.05
C ARG A 110 5.60 7.18 -25.89
N SER A 111 5.61 7.45 -27.20
CA SER A 111 4.50 7.05 -28.07
C SER A 111 4.40 5.54 -28.29
N ALA A 112 5.43 4.77 -27.91
CA ALA A 112 5.43 3.32 -27.96
C ALA A 112 4.99 2.68 -26.63
N GLU A 113 4.81 3.46 -25.56
CA GLU A 113 4.30 2.95 -24.28
C GLU A 113 2.84 2.50 -24.44
N MET A 114 2.53 1.30 -23.96
CA MET A 114 1.26 0.62 -24.24
C MET A 114 0.28 0.75 -23.07
N LYS A 115 -0.97 1.10 -23.34
CA LYS A 115 -1.99 1.32 -22.31
C LYS A 115 -2.88 0.07 -22.14
N PRO A 116 -2.84 -0.63 -20.99
CA PRO A 116 -3.83 -1.65 -20.63
C PRO A 116 -5.21 -1.02 -20.37
N LYS A 117 -6.30 -1.79 -20.44
CA LYS A 117 -7.67 -1.25 -20.34
C LYS A 117 -8.01 -0.69 -18.96
N SER A 118 -7.58 -1.36 -17.89
CA SER A 118 -8.10 -1.12 -16.54
C SER A 118 -7.01 -1.01 -15.46
N LEU A 119 -5.83 -0.51 -15.81
CA LEU A 119 -4.75 -0.28 -14.86
C LEU A 119 -4.84 1.12 -14.24
N TYR A 120 -4.67 1.21 -12.92
CA TYR A 120 -4.54 2.48 -12.22
C TYR A 120 -3.40 2.45 -11.20
N VAL A 121 -2.89 3.63 -10.90
CA VAL A 121 -1.92 3.87 -9.82
C VAL A 121 -2.54 4.88 -8.87
N ARG A 122 -2.51 4.54 -7.58
CA ARG A 122 -3.14 5.29 -6.50
C ARG A 122 -2.09 5.94 -5.62
N PHE A 123 -2.09 7.27 -5.58
CA PHE A 123 -1.22 8.07 -4.74
C PHE A 123 -1.86 8.36 -3.40
N PHE A 124 -1.08 8.23 -2.33
CA PHE A 124 -1.54 8.53 -0.99
C PHE A 124 -1.37 10.02 -0.65
N VAL A 125 -2.48 10.72 -0.47
CA VAL A 125 -2.49 12.17 -0.23
C VAL A 125 -2.32 12.48 1.25
N ARG A 126 -3.24 11.98 2.09
CA ARG A 126 -3.25 12.22 3.54
C ARG A 126 -4.14 11.22 4.26
N MET A 127 -3.98 11.12 5.57
CA MET A 127 -4.86 10.35 6.45
C MET A 127 -5.10 11.12 7.74
N ASP A 128 -6.21 10.82 8.42
CA ASP A 128 -6.52 11.38 9.74
C ASP A 128 -7.32 10.38 10.60
N ASP A 129 -7.30 10.61 11.91
CA ASP A 129 -8.05 9.87 12.92
C ASP A 129 -9.51 10.35 13.02
N VAL A 130 -10.46 9.43 12.86
CA VAL A 130 -11.91 9.64 13.01
C VAL A 130 -12.53 8.72 14.05
N SER A 131 -11.72 8.09 14.90
CA SER A 131 -12.14 7.16 15.94
C SER A 131 -13.18 7.79 16.86
N LYS A 132 -12.91 9.00 17.39
CA LYS A 132 -13.86 9.71 18.27
C LYS A 132 -15.19 9.98 17.58
N ARG A 133 -15.15 10.36 16.30
CA ARG A 133 -16.35 10.68 15.52
C ARG A 133 -17.22 9.44 15.33
N ILE A 134 -16.64 8.33 14.87
CA ILE A 134 -17.36 7.09 14.61
C ILE A 134 -17.83 6.43 15.92
N LEU A 135 -16.95 6.35 16.93
CA LEU A 135 -17.29 5.70 18.20
C LEU A 135 -18.34 6.48 18.99
N SER A 136 -18.51 7.80 18.76
CA SER A 136 -19.61 8.57 19.36
C SER A 136 -21.00 8.15 18.87
N LYS A 137 -21.08 7.42 17.75
CA LYS A 137 -22.34 6.97 17.14
C LYS A 137 -22.82 5.62 17.68
N VAL A 138 -22.04 4.97 18.53
CA VAL A 138 -22.33 3.64 19.05
C VAL A 138 -22.36 3.62 20.57
N ASN A 139 -23.07 2.66 21.16
CA ASN A 139 -23.11 2.46 22.61
C ASN A 139 -23.41 1.00 22.96
N ASP A 140 -23.19 0.64 24.23
CA ASP A 140 -23.28 -0.74 24.73
C ASP A 140 -24.68 -1.36 24.71
N LYS A 141 -25.71 -0.57 24.38
CA LYS A 141 -27.10 -1.06 24.27
C LYS A 141 -27.47 -1.46 22.84
N MET A 142 -26.63 -1.14 21.85
CA MET A 142 -26.85 -1.53 20.46
C MET A 142 -26.53 -2.99 20.24
N THR A 143 -27.32 -3.65 19.40
CA THR A 143 -26.92 -4.94 18.80
C THR A 143 -25.76 -4.73 17.82
N GLU A 144 -25.01 -5.79 17.53
CA GLU A 144 -23.91 -5.72 16.53
C GLU A 144 -24.38 -5.24 15.15
N THR A 145 -25.60 -5.63 14.74
CA THR A 145 -26.18 -5.17 13.47
C THR A 145 -26.46 -3.67 13.48
N GLU A 146 -27.02 -3.14 14.56
CA GLU A 146 -27.27 -1.69 14.71
C GLU A 146 -25.96 -0.91 14.78
N ARG A 147 -24.96 -1.45 15.51
CA ARG A 147 -23.61 -0.89 15.63
C ARG A 147 -22.95 -0.77 14.26
N ASN A 148 -22.93 -1.87 13.50
CA ASN A 148 -22.37 -1.90 12.16
C ASN A 148 -23.09 -0.94 11.22
N LYS A 149 -24.43 -0.87 11.29
CA LYS A 149 -25.22 0.08 10.49
C LYS A 149 -24.84 1.53 10.80
N ALA A 150 -24.75 1.90 12.07
CA ALA A 150 -24.38 3.25 12.50
C ALA A 150 -22.96 3.62 12.04
N ILE A 151 -22.01 2.68 12.16
CA ILE A 151 -20.63 2.85 11.69
C ILE A 151 -20.60 3.07 10.17
N GLN A 152 -21.28 2.22 9.38
CA GLN A 152 -21.31 2.34 7.92
C GLN A 152 -21.95 3.66 7.44
N GLN A 153 -22.98 4.13 8.14
CA GLN A 153 -23.59 5.43 7.86
C GLN A 153 -22.59 6.57 8.10
N GLU A 154 -21.85 6.53 9.20
CA GLU A 154 -20.86 7.56 9.52
C GLU A 154 -19.65 7.51 8.56
N ILE A 155 -19.21 6.32 8.17
CA ILE A 155 -18.18 6.12 7.14
C ILE A 155 -18.57 6.82 5.84
N ALA A 156 -19.78 6.59 5.34
CA ALA A 156 -20.25 7.18 4.09
C ALA A 156 -20.28 8.72 4.15
N LEU A 157 -20.58 9.30 5.31
CA LEU A 157 -20.53 10.76 5.51
C LEU A 157 -19.09 11.27 5.45
N ILE A 158 -18.16 10.64 6.18
CA ILE A 158 -16.75 11.02 6.20
C ILE A 158 -16.13 10.92 4.80
N GLU A 159 -16.41 9.84 4.07
CA GLU A 159 -15.92 9.65 2.70
C GLU A 159 -16.43 10.76 1.77
N LYS A 160 -17.72 11.08 1.84
CA LYS A 160 -18.32 12.14 1.03
C LYS A 160 -17.76 13.53 1.37
N GLU A 161 -17.49 13.81 2.64
CA GLU A 161 -16.95 15.11 3.07
C GLU A 161 -15.51 15.33 2.61
N ASN A 162 -14.73 14.26 2.47
CA ASN A 162 -13.29 14.33 2.20
C ASN A 162 -12.92 14.06 0.74
N ASN A 163 -13.90 13.79 -0.14
CA ASN A 163 -13.62 13.42 -1.54
C ASN A 163 -13.42 14.61 -2.49
N GLU A 164 -13.48 15.86 -1.98
CA GLU A 164 -13.38 17.10 -2.76
C GLU A 164 -14.28 17.11 -4.02
N GLY A 165 -15.55 16.74 -3.84
CA GLY A 165 -16.51 16.73 -4.96
C GLY A 165 -16.27 15.59 -5.97
N GLY A 166 -15.54 14.55 -5.56
CA GLY A 166 -15.20 13.38 -6.38
C GLY A 166 -13.79 13.41 -6.96
N LYS A 167 -12.98 14.43 -6.66
CA LYS A 167 -11.57 14.48 -7.05
C LYS A 167 -10.74 13.38 -6.39
N TYR A 168 -11.02 13.05 -5.13
CA TYR A 168 -10.27 12.04 -4.38
C TYR A 168 -11.09 10.79 -4.11
N THR A 169 -10.40 9.66 -4.10
CA THR A 169 -10.90 8.42 -3.52
C THR A 169 -10.65 8.44 -2.02
N VAL A 170 -11.70 8.35 -1.21
CA VAL A 170 -11.58 8.29 0.25
C VAL A 170 -11.99 6.92 0.73
N SER A 171 -11.22 6.35 1.66
CA SER A 171 -11.57 5.09 2.31
C SER A 171 -11.44 5.23 3.82
N VAL A 172 -12.51 4.92 4.56
CA VAL A 172 -12.44 4.78 6.02
C VAL A 172 -12.19 3.32 6.39
N ARG A 173 -11.24 3.06 7.28
CA ARG A 173 -10.86 1.70 7.68
C ARG A 173 -10.82 1.55 9.20
N PRO A 174 -11.33 0.42 9.74
CA PRO A 174 -11.14 0.07 11.14
C PRO A 174 -9.71 -0.43 11.35
N PHE A 175 -9.11 -0.02 12.46
CA PHE A 175 -7.84 -0.51 12.97
C PHE A 175 -8.07 -1.15 14.34
N PHE A 176 -7.15 -2.04 14.74
CA PHE A 176 -7.20 -2.72 16.03
C PHE A 176 -8.56 -3.34 16.35
N GLN A 177 -9.12 -4.10 15.40
CA GLN A 177 -10.44 -4.75 15.52
C GLN A 177 -11.59 -3.75 15.78
N GLY A 178 -11.51 -2.55 15.20
CA GLY A 178 -12.56 -1.53 15.31
C GLY A 178 -12.51 -0.70 16.59
N ASN A 179 -11.38 -0.73 17.31
CA ASN A 179 -11.11 0.19 18.41
C ASN A 179 -10.66 1.57 17.91
N GLU A 180 -10.14 1.65 16.70
CA GLU A 180 -9.74 2.90 16.05
C GLU A 180 -10.25 2.92 14.61
N TYR A 181 -10.44 4.13 14.08
CA TYR A 181 -10.87 4.35 12.71
C TYR A 181 -10.08 5.50 12.11
N TYR A 182 -9.56 5.26 10.91
CA TYR A 182 -8.82 6.25 10.14
C TYR A 182 -9.42 6.36 8.75
N TYR A 183 -9.38 7.54 8.17
CA TYR A 183 -9.65 7.69 6.75
C TYR A 183 -8.40 8.04 5.99
N PHE A 184 -8.38 7.61 4.73
CA PHE A 184 -7.28 7.78 3.81
C PHE A 184 -7.81 8.45 2.56
N VAL A 185 -7.14 9.52 2.14
CA VAL A 185 -7.44 10.26 0.93
C VAL A 185 -6.40 9.89 -0.11
N TYR A 186 -6.88 9.55 -1.29
CA TYR A 186 -6.07 9.10 -2.40
C TYR A 186 -6.41 9.83 -3.69
N GLN A 187 -5.44 9.90 -4.59
CA GLN A 187 -5.64 10.34 -5.97
C GLN A 187 -5.30 9.20 -6.93
N ASP A 188 -6.26 8.84 -7.77
CA ASP A 188 -6.14 7.73 -8.71
C ASP A 188 -5.80 8.25 -10.11
N TYR A 189 -4.71 7.76 -10.68
CA TYR A 189 -4.35 7.97 -12.08
C TYR A 189 -4.67 6.72 -12.88
N THR A 190 -5.50 6.87 -13.91
CA THR A 190 -6.05 5.76 -14.71
C THR A 190 -5.45 5.66 -16.12
N ASP A 191 -4.56 6.57 -16.50
CA ASP A 191 -3.71 6.42 -17.68
C ASP A 191 -2.32 5.97 -17.24
N VAL A 192 -2.16 4.64 -17.12
CA VAL A 192 -0.90 4.00 -16.74
C VAL A 192 -0.47 3.09 -17.86
N ARG A 193 0.76 3.27 -18.36
CA ARG A 193 1.24 2.59 -19.56
C ARG A 193 2.47 1.75 -19.30
N LEU A 194 2.54 0.57 -19.90
CA LEU A 194 3.71 -0.30 -19.88
C LEU A 194 4.86 0.39 -20.62
N VAL A 195 5.98 0.54 -19.92
CA VAL A 195 7.25 1.09 -20.43
C VAL A 195 8.22 -0.03 -20.73
N GLY A 196 8.33 -1.01 -19.83
CA GLY A 196 9.22 -2.14 -20.05
C GLY A 196 9.00 -3.30 -19.09
N THR A 197 9.35 -4.49 -19.54
CA THR A 197 9.32 -5.71 -18.74
C THR A 197 10.40 -6.66 -19.25
N PRO A 198 11.16 -7.34 -18.38
CA PRO A 198 12.03 -8.43 -18.80
C PRO A 198 11.19 -9.60 -19.35
N PRO A 199 11.81 -10.52 -20.11
CA PRO A 199 11.17 -11.78 -20.45
C PRO A 199 10.88 -12.59 -19.18
N GLU A 200 9.87 -13.45 -19.21
CA GLU A 200 9.46 -14.30 -18.07
C GLU A 200 10.60 -15.19 -17.58
N SER A 201 11.51 -15.60 -18.47
CA SER A 201 12.74 -16.35 -18.10
C SER A 201 13.64 -15.59 -17.12
N VAL A 202 13.48 -14.28 -16.97
CA VAL A 202 14.14 -13.44 -15.98
C VAL A 202 13.14 -13.00 -14.90
N GLY A 203 11.98 -12.48 -15.31
CA GLY A 203 10.94 -11.91 -14.42
C GLY A 203 10.28 -12.93 -13.49
N LYS A 204 10.28 -14.20 -13.88
CA LYS A 204 9.78 -15.35 -13.11
C LYS A 204 10.78 -16.53 -13.18
N PHE A 205 12.09 -16.24 -13.22
CA PHE A 205 13.13 -17.29 -13.17
C PHE A 205 12.90 -18.22 -11.98
N GLY A 206 13.02 -19.53 -12.23
CA GLY A 206 12.73 -20.59 -11.25
C GLY A 206 11.25 -20.99 -11.16
N GLY A 207 10.34 -20.17 -11.70
CA GLY A 207 8.92 -20.47 -11.78
C GLY A 207 8.33 -20.79 -10.41
N ASP A 208 7.47 -21.81 -10.38
CA ASP A 208 6.78 -22.22 -9.15
C ASP A 208 7.71 -22.98 -8.20
N THR A 209 8.79 -23.60 -8.70
CA THR A 209 9.78 -24.33 -7.88
C THR A 209 10.52 -23.40 -6.93
N ASP A 210 10.88 -22.21 -7.39
CA ASP A 210 11.61 -21.24 -6.58
C ASP A 210 10.67 -20.25 -5.87
N ASN A 211 9.35 -20.33 -6.09
CA ASN A 211 8.40 -19.45 -5.43
C ASN A 211 8.40 -19.71 -3.91
N TRP A 212 8.41 -18.63 -3.13
CA TRP A 212 8.60 -18.67 -1.67
C TRP A 212 9.93 -19.22 -1.15
N GLU A 213 10.91 -19.50 -2.02
CA GLU A 213 12.20 -20.06 -1.61
C GLU A 213 13.34 -19.03 -1.57
N TRP A 214 14.35 -19.33 -0.73
CA TRP A 214 15.67 -18.69 -0.69
C TRP A 214 16.75 -19.78 -0.69
N PRO A 215 17.87 -19.67 -1.45
CA PRO A 215 18.30 -18.54 -2.28
C PRO A 215 17.41 -18.21 -3.47
N ARG A 216 17.29 -16.92 -3.84
CA ARG A 216 16.49 -16.47 -5.00
C ARG A 216 17.35 -15.76 -6.05
N GLN A 217 17.08 -16.00 -7.34
CA GLN A 217 17.77 -15.37 -8.47
C GLN A 217 16.82 -14.78 -9.53
N THR A 218 15.60 -14.41 -9.12
CA THR A 218 14.57 -13.85 -10.00
C THR A 218 14.74 -12.33 -10.17
N GLY A 219 14.76 -11.85 -11.42
CA GLY A 219 14.73 -10.42 -11.75
C GLY A 219 13.32 -9.88 -11.82
N ASP A 220 12.58 -9.94 -10.71
CA ASP A 220 11.14 -9.68 -10.63
C ASP A 220 10.83 -8.16 -10.65
N PHE A 221 10.87 -7.55 -11.82
CA PHE A 221 10.53 -6.14 -12.00
C PHE A 221 9.79 -5.88 -13.32
N SER A 222 9.00 -4.81 -13.36
CA SER A 222 8.41 -4.22 -14.55
C SER A 222 8.29 -2.71 -14.38
N MET A 223 8.22 -1.99 -15.49
CA MET A 223 8.23 -0.54 -15.53
C MET A 223 6.98 -0.03 -16.22
N PHE A 224 6.31 0.89 -15.57
CA PHE A 224 5.13 1.58 -16.09
C PHE A 224 5.34 3.09 -16.05
N ARG A 225 4.42 3.86 -16.60
CA ARG A 225 4.42 5.32 -16.46
C ARG A 225 3.01 5.82 -16.20
N VAL A 226 2.89 6.69 -15.20
CA VAL A 226 1.68 7.46 -14.93
C VAL A 226 1.61 8.65 -15.90
N TYR A 227 0.48 8.80 -16.57
CA TYR A 227 0.11 9.97 -17.35
C TYR A 227 -0.99 10.75 -16.62
N ALA A 228 -0.93 12.07 -16.77
CA ALA A 228 -1.85 13.01 -16.17
C ALA A 228 -2.47 13.90 -17.25
N ASP A 229 -3.54 14.62 -16.91
CA ASP A 229 -4.08 15.68 -17.74
C ASP A 229 -3.17 16.93 -17.77
N LYS A 230 -3.63 18.01 -18.41
CA LYS A 230 -2.85 19.25 -18.53
C LYS A 230 -2.60 19.96 -17.20
N ASP A 231 -3.47 19.73 -16.22
CA ASP A 231 -3.42 20.34 -14.90
C ASP A 231 -2.66 19.44 -13.90
N GLY A 232 -2.19 18.27 -14.36
CA GLY A 232 -1.45 17.31 -13.55
C GLY A 232 -2.34 16.38 -12.72
N ASN A 233 -3.63 16.27 -13.06
CA ASN A 233 -4.57 15.36 -12.40
C ASN A 233 -4.63 13.98 -13.04
#